data_AF-A0A1W2BPT4-F1
#
_entry.id   AF-A0A1W2BPT4-F1
#
_cell.length_a   1.000
_cell.length_b   1.000
_cell.length_c   1.000
_cell.angle_alpha   90.00
_cell.angle_beta   90.00
_cell.angle_gamma   90.00
#
_symmetry.space_group_name_H-M   'P 1'
#
loop_
_entity.id
_entity.type
_entity.pdbx_description
1 polymer ?
#
loop_
_entity_poly.entity_id
_entity_poly.type
_entity_poly.pdbx_seq_one_letter_code
_entity_poly.pdbx_strand_id
1 'polypeptide(L)'
;MSDNYTPRRKRLDLSRFDTMQMHVRHPLVAVWWAMSFAGFGQMMVGSYVKGYVLVILEIIINMQSHLNLAIVYSFTGRFEMAKEVLDTRWLLGYVLIYVYGVWDSYNLTVNTNKLAVLAAREKAPIDVFKMIPFSINYLDIRVPWVSAFWSLVLPGLGHMYVLRMATGYFLIGFWFLCAYYSRIFEVLHFTFLGDFAQAIAVADPQWLLFMPSIYGYAIYEAYSSTVELNKIFDIELREFLQKRYQAFALDLPFLKTEEAAEVLIAATFDHSQFVELAITELEEKGIAKDKILAIPLVQEHKDFAILDTIHRADGVSIFDTASVFGTTGMTLGVIYGFIWSWGPIIWGLIGLIAGSAMGFILDYLLTKRIISTERKAKESELVLIVSCEKYQSALVEKVLRSNTAFGVGKVTA
;
A
#
# COMPACT_ATOMS: atom_id res chain seq x y z
N MET A 1 26.26 10.83 -27.83
CA MET A 1 25.61 12.08 -27.36
C MET A 1 25.00 11.78 -26.00
N SER A 2 25.69 12.13 -24.91
CA SER A 2 25.05 12.17 -23.59
C SER A 2 24.25 13.46 -23.55
N ASP A 3 22.97 13.39 -23.91
CA ASP A 3 22.07 14.48 -23.54
C ASP A 3 22.12 14.58 -22.01
N ASN A 4 22.57 15.72 -21.50
CA ASN A 4 22.47 16.11 -20.09
C ASN A 4 21.00 16.35 -19.76
N TYR A 5 20.18 15.31 -19.92
CA TYR A 5 18.77 15.32 -19.63
C TYR A 5 18.59 15.10 -18.14
N THR A 6 18.30 16.19 -17.41
CA THR A 6 17.88 16.11 -16.02
C THR A 6 16.39 15.78 -15.97
N PRO A 7 15.98 14.67 -15.32
CA PRO A 7 14.57 14.32 -15.20
C PRO A 7 13.76 15.46 -14.56
N ARG A 8 12.57 15.74 -15.10
CA ARG A 8 11.70 16.82 -14.60
C ARG A 8 10.81 16.41 -13.44
N ARG A 9 10.67 15.10 -13.21
CA ARG A 9 9.74 14.48 -12.25
C ARG A 9 10.52 13.65 -11.24
N LYS A 10 9.84 13.22 -10.19
CA LYS A 10 10.33 12.23 -9.20
C LYS A 10 9.46 10.99 -9.25
N ARG A 11 9.94 9.80 -8.88
CA ARG A 11 9.07 8.63 -8.65
C ARG A 11 8.67 8.49 -7.19
N LEU A 12 9.62 8.79 -6.31
CA LEU A 12 9.47 8.76 -4.86
C LEU A 12 10.20 9.99 -4.29
N ASP A 13 9.58 10.66 -3.33
CA ASP A 13 10.22 11.68 -2.51
C ASP A 13 10.12 11.28 -1.03
N LEU A 14 11.28 11.15 -0.39
CA LEU A 14 11.34 11.00 1.06
C LEU A 14 11.33 12.40 1.68
N SER A 15 10.22 12.76 2.32
CA SER A 15 10.06 14.05 3.00
C SER A 15 10.40 13.93 4.49
N ARG A 16 10.23 15.01 5.26
CA ARG A 16 10.47 14.98 6.71
C ARG A 16 9.45 14.16 7.48
N PHE A 17 8.22 14.08 6.98
CA PHE A 17 7.08 13.51 7.69
C PHE A 17 6.34 12.44 6.89
N ASP A 18 6.79 12.14 5.67
CA ASP A 18 6.06 11.25 4.78
C ASP A 18 6.94 10.69 3.67
N THR A 19 6.53 9.53 3.18
CA THR A 19 7.07 8.86 2.01
C THR A 19 6.06 9.03 0.89
N MET A 20 6.34 9.94 -0.05
CA MET A 20 5.38 10.28 -1.11
C MET A 20 5.74 9.59 -2.41
N GLN A 21 4.86 8.70 -2.85
CA GLN A 21 5.06 7.87 -4.03
C GLN A 21 4.08 8.19 -5.16
N MET A 22 4.60 8.19 -6.38
CA MET A 22 3.77 8.24 -7.60
C MET A 22 3.73 6.87 -8.26
N HIS A 23 2.53 6.31 -8.34
CA HIS A 23 2.23 5.10 -9.07
C HIS A 23 0.86 5.22 -9.74
N VAL A 24 0.62 4.35 -10.72
CA VAL A 24 -0.63 4.31 -11.47
C VAL A 24 -1.70 3.63 -10.63
N ARG A 25 -2.87 4.25 -10.51
CA ARG A 25 -4.03 3.72 -9.75
C ARG A 25 -5.27 3.68 -10.60
N HIS A 26 -6.21 2.78 -10.32
CA HIS A 26 -7.53 2.84 -10.94
C HIS A 26 -8.29 4.08 -10.42
N PRO A 27 -8.72 5.03 -11.28
CA PRO A 27 -9.38 6.27 -10.83
C PRO A 27 -10.66 6.04 -10.03
N LEU A 28 -11.45 5.02 -10.38
CA LEU A 28 -12.65 4.62 -9.64
C LEU A 28 -12.38 4.20 -8.19
N VAL A 29 -11.19 3.71 -7.86
CA VAL A 29 -10.85 3.38 -6.47
C VAL A 29 -10.69 4.66 -5.65
N ALA A 30 -10.00 5.67 -6.19
CA ALA A 30 -9.93 6.97 -5.53
C ALA A 30 -11.31 7.63 -5.36
N VAL A 31 -12.18 7.48 -6.37
CA VAL A 31 -13.59 7.91 -6.32
C VAL A 31 -14.36 7.19 -5.22
N TRP A 32 -14.22 5.86 -5.11
CA TRP A 32 -14.86 5.08 -4.04
C TRP A 32 -14.48 5.60 -2.66
N TRP A 33 -13.18 5.86 -2.44
CA TRP A 33 -12.73 6.38 -1.15
C TRP A 33 -13.20 7.81 -0.89
N ALA A 34 -13.27 8.66 -1.92
CA ALA A 34 -13.89 9.99 -1.79
C ALA A 34 -15.40 9.94 -1.50
N MET A 35 -16.11 8.93 -2.01
CA MET A 35 -17.53 8.68 -1.68
C MET A 35 -17.71 8.10 -0.28
N SER A 36 -16.79 7.24 0.16
CA SER A 36 -16.84 6.62 1.49
C SER A 36 -16.58 7.64 2.59
N PHE A 37 -15.71 8.61 2.34
CA PHE A 37 -15.44 9.73 3.22
C PHE A 37 -14.77 10.86 2.42
N ALA A 38 -15.35 12.06 2.41
CA ALA A 38 -14.79 13.16 1.63
C ALA A 38 -13.35 13.48 2.09
N GLY A 39 -12.42 13.52 1.14
CA GLY A 39 -10.99 13.75 1.39
C GLY A 39 -10.10 12.51 1.33
N PHE A 40 -10.64 11.30 1.55
CA PHE A 40 -9.84 10.07 1.48
C PHE A 40 -9.30 9.79 0.07
N GLY A 41 -10.07 10.09 -0.98
CA GLY A 41 -9.60 10.01 -2.36
C GLY A 41 -8.41 10.94 -2.64
N GLN A 42 -8.45 12.17 -2.12
CA GLN A 42 -7.34 13.14 -2.25
C GLN A 42 -6.10 12.69 -1.48
N MET A 43 -6.28 12.20 -0.24
CA MET A 43 -5.19 11.67 0.58
C MET A 43 -4.49 10.49 -0.09
N MET A 44 -5.27 9.56 -0.68
CA MET A 44 -4.75 8.38 -1.37
C MET A 44 -3.81 8.72 -2.53
N VAL A 45 -4.12 9.79 -3.27
CA VAL A 45 -3.30 10.24 -4.40
C VAL A 45 -2.09 11.06 -3.94
N GLY A 46 -2.02 11.43 -2.67
CA GLY A 46 -0.95 12.25 -2.08
C GLY A 46 -1.25 13.75 -2.02
N SER A 47 -2.50 14.19 -2.29
CA SER A 47 -2.91 15.57 -2.07
C SER A 47 -3.42 15.77 -0.65
N TYR A 48 -2.52 15.62 0.31
CA TYR A 48 -2.87 15.57 1.74
C TYR A 48 -3.55 16.82 2.27
N VAL A 49 -3.08 18.01 1.89
CA VAL A 49 -3.70 19.27 2.36
C VAL A 49 -5.16 19.35 1.95
N LYS A 50 -5.47 19.08 0.67
CA LYS A 50 -6.86 19.02 0.20
C LYS A 50 -7.64 17.94 0.94
N GLY A 51 -7.05 16.76 1.09
CA GLY A 51 -7.63 15.63 1.79
C GLY A 51 -8.03 15.95 3.24
N TYR A 52 -7.11 16.47 4.04
CA TYR A 52 -7.36 16.84 5.43
C TYR A 52 -8.43 17.92 5.57
N VAL A 53 -8.41 18.94 4.70
CA VAL A 53 -9.43 19.99 4.69
C VAL A 53 -10.81 19.41 4.40
N LEU A 54 -10.92 18.51 3.41
CA LEU A 54 -12.18 17.86 3.08
C LEU A 54 -12.67 16.93 4.19
N VAL A 55 -11.79 16.17 4.85
CA VAL A 55 -12.17 15.33 6.01
C VAL A 55 -12.70 16.19 7.17
N ILE A 56 -12.04 17.30 7.48
CA ILE A 56 -12.50 18.20 8.55
C ILE A 56 -13.86 18.80 8.20
N LEU A 57 -14.06 19.24 6.94
CA LEU A 57 -15.34 19.76 6.48
C LEU A 57 -16.45 18.70 6.50
N GLU A 58 -16.14 17.47 6.10
CA GLU A 58 -17.06 16.32 6.19
C GLU A 58 -17.57 16.15 7.62
N ILE A 59 -16.67 16.12 8.61
CA ILE A 59 -17.04 15.97 10.02
C ILE A 59 -17.93 17.14 10.46
N ILE A 60 -17.51 18.39 10.20
CA ILE A 60 -18.27 19.57 10.62
C ILE A 60 -19.67 19.55 10.02
N ILE A 61 -19.79 19.38 8.70
CA ILE A 61 -21.06 19.45 8.01
C ILE A 61 -21.95 18.27 8.38
N ASN A 62 -21.40 17.05 8.48
CA ASN A 62 -22.16 15.87 8.87
C ASN A 62 -22.70 16.03 10.31
N MET A 63 -21.90 16.57 11.24
CA MET A 63 -22.35 16.88 12.60
C MET A 63 -23.44 17.95 12.65
N GLN A 64 -23.35 18.99 11.84
CA GLN A 64 -24.35 20.06 11.81
C GLN A 64 -25.64 19.67 11.06
N SER A 65 -25.56 18.75 10.11
CA SER A 65 -26.70 18.24 9.35
C SER A 65 -27.35 17.00 9.95
N HIS A 66 -26.72 16.36 10.93
CA HIS A 66 -27.09 15.04 11.47
C HIS A 66 -27.20 13.95 10.39
N LEU A 67 -26.35 14.04 9.36
CA LEU A 67 -26.44 13.17 8.18
C LEU A 67 -26.29 11.69 8.53
N ASN A 68 -25.29 11.32 9.34
CA ASN A 68 -25.09 9.92 9.74
C ASN A 68 -26.30 9.35 10.49
N LEU A 69 -26.88 10.11 11.41
CA LEU A 69 -28.08 9.70 12.14
C LEU A 69 -29.28 9.56 11.20
N ALA A 70 -29.45 10.49 10.25
CA ALA A 70 -30.48 10.39 9.23
C ALA A 70 -30.30 9.17 8.32
N ILE A 71 -29.05 8.78 8.01
CA ILE A 71 -28.73 7.53 7.28
C ILE A 71 -29.18 6.31 8.11
N VAL A 72 -28.83 6.24 9.39
CA VAL A 72 -29.28 5.15 10.27
C VAL A 72 -30.81 5.06 10.28
N TYR A 73 -31.52 6.18 10.47
CA TYR A 73 -32.98 6.18 10.43
C TYR A 73 -33.56 5.76 9.07
N SER A 74 -32.99 6.22 7.97
CA SER A 74 -33.45 5.88 6.62
C SER A 74 -33.31 4.39 6.31
N PHE A 75 -32.14 3.80 6.58
CA PHE A 75 -31.89 2.37 6.33
C PHE A 75 -32.65 1.45 7.29
N THR A 76 -33.10 1.98 8.42
CA THR A 76 -33.95 1.27 9.38
C THR A 76 -35.46 1.48 9.14
N GLY A 77 -35.84 2.14 8.05
CA GLY A 77 -37.24 2.37 7.66
C GLY A 77 -37.94 3.49 8.44
N ARG A 78 -37.21 4.25 9.25
CA ARG A 78 -37.73 5.32 10.13
C ARG A 78 -37.63 6.68 9.42
N PHE A 79 -38.24 6.79 8.25
CA PHE A 79 -38.08 7.93 7.34
C PHE A 79 -38.55 9.27 7.92
N GLU A 80 -39.61 9.29 8.74
CA GLU A 80 -40.07 10.53 9.36
C GLU A 80 -39.03 11.09 10.34
N MET A 81 -38.45 10.24 11.20
CA MET A 81 -37.36 10.67 12.09
C MET A 81 -36.11 11.11 11.30
N ALA A 82 -35.82 10.46 10.16
CA ALA A 82 -34.72 10.87 9.29
C ALA A 82 -34.91 12.29 8.73
N LYS A 83 -36.15 12.66 8.36
CA LYS A 83 -36.48 14.01 7.88
C LYS A 83 -36.44 15.05 9.01
N GLU A 84 -36.95 14.68 10.19
CA GLU A 84 -37.03 15.58 11.34
C GLU A 84 -35.66 15.95 11.90
N VAL A 85 -34.72 15.01 11.94
CA VAL A 85 -33.39 15.24 12.53
C VAL A 85 -32.45 16.02 11.62
N LEU A 86 -32.73 16.05 10.32
CA LEU A 86 -31.79 16.53 9.31
C LEU A 86 -31.89 18.05 9.11
N ASP A 87 -30.77 18.76 9.27
CA ASP A 87 -30.69 20.19 8.89
C ASP A 87 -30.41 20.32 7.39
N THR A 88 -31.44 20.73 6.65
CA THR A 88 -31.39 20.85 5.19
C THR A 88 -30.44 21.95 4.70
N ARG A 89 -30.14 22.98 5.49
CA ARG A 89 -29.23 24.06 5.08
C ARG A 89 -27.80 23.56 5.01
N TRP A 90 -27.38 22.79 6.02
CA TRP A 90 -26.08 22.14 6.04
C TRP A 90 -26.00 21.01 5.02
N LEU A 91 -27.07 20.22 4.85
CA LEU A 91 -27.10 19.15 3.84
C LEU A 91 -26.94 19.68 2.42
N LEU A 92 -27.57 20.80 2.04
CA LEU A 92 -27.41 21.35 0.70
C LEU A 92 -25.95 21.78 0.45
N GLY A 93 -25.28 22.33 1.47
CA GLY A 93 -23.84 22.62 1.41
C GLY A 93 -22.98 21.36 1.29
N TYR A 94 -23.35 20.29 2.01
CA TYR A 94 -22.70 18.98 1.94
C TYR A 94 -22.62 18.46 0.50
N VAL A 95 -23.74 18.48 -0.23
CA VAL A 95 -23.83 17.93 -1.59
C VAL A 95 -22.80 18.59 -2.52
N LEU A 96 -22.55 19.90 -2.38
CA LEU A 96 -21.58 20.61 -3.21
C LEU A 96 -20.15 20.13 -2.94
N ILE A 97 -19.77 20.01 -1.67
CA ILE A 97 -18.43 19.57 -1.25
C ILE A 97 -18.23 18.10 -1.59
N TYR A 98 -19.26 17.27 -1.40
CA TYR A 98 -19.26 15.85 -1.71
C TYR A 98 -19.04 15.62 -3.22
N VAL A 99 -19.85 16.25 -4.08
CA VAL A 99 -19.71 16.12 -5.55
C VAL A 99 -18.36 16.65 -6.03
N TYR A 100 -17.90 17.79 -5.49
CA TYR A 100 -16.57 18.30 -5.82
C TYR A 100 -15.47 17.33 -5.38
N GLY A 101 -15.52 16.80 -4.16
CA GLY A 101 -14.55 15.85 -3.64
C GLY A 101 -14.44 14.60 -4.49
N VAL A 102 -15.58 14.05 -4.92
CA VAL A 102 -15.65 12.91 -5.84
C VAL A 102 -15.03 13.26 -7.21
N TRP A 103 -15.46 14.36 -7.82
CA TRP A 103 -14.94 14.79 -9.13
C TRP A 103 -13.43 15.13 -9.10
N ASP A 104 -12.96 15.85 -8.08
CA ASP A 104 -11.55 16.23 -7.93
C ASP A 104 -10.68 14.99 -7.72
N SER A 105 -11.14 14.01 -6.92
CA SER A 105 -10.40 12.77 -6.70
C SER A 105 -10.14 11.99 -8.00
N TYR A 106 -11.13 11.91 -8.89
CA TYR A 106 -10.99 11.28 -10.20
C TYR A 106 -9.96 11.99 -11.06
N ASN A 107 -10.10 13.32 -11.22
CA ASN A 107 -9.22 14.11 -12.08
C ASN A 107 -7.78 14.14 -11.56
N LEU A 108 -7.62 14.27 -10.25
CA LEU A 108 -6.32 14.21 -9.59
C LEU A 108 -5.64 12.87 -9.86
N THR A 109 -6.37 11.75 -9.73
CA THR A 109 -5.82 10.42 -10.01
C THR A 109 -5.40 10.28 -11.47
N VAL A 110 -6.25 10.68 -12.42
CA VAL A 110 -5.94 10.63 -13.86
C VAL A 110 -4.69 11.45 -14.19
N ASN A 111 -4.55 12.64 -13.62
CA ASN A 111 -3.40 13.51 -13.88
C ASN A 111 -2.12 12.98 -13.23
N THR A 112 -2.19 12.49 -11.99
CA THR A 112 -1.04 11.88 -11.31
C THR A 112 -0.60 10.59 -11.99
N ASN A 113 -1.53 9.78 -12.52
CA ASN A 113 -1.19 8.59 -13.32
C ASN A 113 -0.35 8.95 -14.55
N LYS A 114 -0.73 10.02 -15.28
CA LYS A 114 0.07 10.51 -16.42
C LYS A 114 1.48 10.91 -15.97
N LEU A 115 1.60 11.59 -14.82
CA LEU A 115 2.89 11.98 -14.27
C LEU A 115 3.73 10.77 -13.84
N ALA A 116 3.12 9.75 -13.24
CA ALA A 116 3.79 8.51 -12.84
C ALA A 116 4.37 7.78 -14.06
N VAL A 117 3.60 7.64 -15.14
CA VAL A 117 4.07 7.03 -16.40
C VAL A 117 5.22 7.82 -17.02
N LEU A 118 5.14 9.15 -17.04
CA LEU A 118 6.21 9.99 -17.54
C LEU A 118 7.48 9.88 -16.67
N ALA A 119 7.34 9.85 -15.34
CA ALA A 119 8.46 9.69 -14.42
C ALA A 119 9.17 8.33 -14.60
N ALA A 120 8.40 7.25 -14.83
CA ALA A 120 8.96 5.94 -15.13
C ALA A 120 9.75 5.93 -16.46
N ARG A 121 9.20 6.55 -17.53
CA ARG A 121 9.87 6.66 -18.83
C ARG A 121 11.15 7.49 -18.79
N GLU A 122 11.18 8.52 -17.95
CA GLU A 122 12.35 9.39 -17.75
C GLU A 122 13.42 8.77 -16.82
N LYS A 123 13.18 7.57 -16.26
CA LYS A 123 13.98 6.98 -15.18
C LYS A 123 14.27 8.00 -14.07
N ALA A 124 13.22 8.72 -13.67
CA ALA A 124 13.31 9.78 -12.69
C ALA A 124 13.90 9.28 -11.35
N PRO A 125 14.62 10.12 -10.59
CA PRO A 125 15.27 9.70 -9.36
C PRO A 125 14.28 9.12 -8.34
N ILE A 126 14.77 8.15 -7.57
CA ILE A 126 14.12 7.53 -6.42
C ILE A 126 15.00 7.84 -5.19
N ASP A 127 14.42 8.48 -4.18
CA ASP A 127 15.12 8.75 -2.93
C ASP A 127 15.10 7.48 -2.04
N VAL A 128 16.25 6.91 -1.71
CA VAL A 128 16.35 5.63 -0.97
C VAL A 128 16.50 5.82 0.54
N PHE A 129 17.22 6.86 0.96
CA PHE A 129 17.51 7.11 2.37
C PHE A 129 17.56 8.62 2.66
N LYS A 130 16.91 9.02 3.75
CA LYS A 130 16.93 10.40 4.25
C LYS A 130 16.83 10.43 5.76
N MET A 131 17.86 10.98 6.40
CA MET A 131 17.91 11.19 7.84
C MET A 131 17.77 12.68 8.16
N ILE A 132 16.84 12.99 9.06
CA ILE A 132 16.51 14.35 9.51
C ILE A 132 16.39 14.30 11.04
N PRO A 133 16.57 15.42 11.78
CA PRO A 133 16.27 15.41 13.22
C PRO A 133 14.88 14.81 13.48
N PHE A 134 14.81 13.83 14.39
CA PHE A 134 13.61 13.10 14.79
C PHE A 134 13.01 12.11 13.78
N SER A 135 13.63 11.87 12.61
CA SER A 135 13.08 10.94 11.61
C SER A 135 14.17 10.26 10.77
N ILE A 136 14.04 8.95 10.58
CA ILE A 136 14.84 8.15 9.65
C ILE A 136 13.86 7.56 8.63
N ASN A 137 13.93 8.06 7.41
CA ASN A 137 13.13 7.56 6.30
C ASN A 137 14.02 6.77 5.35
N TYR A 138 13.59 5.56 5.01
CA TYR A 138 14.31 4.69 4.11
C TYR A 138 13.34 3.82 3.32
N LEU A 139 13.75 3.46 2.12
CA LEU A 139 13.04 2.54 1.25
C LEU A 139 13.50 1.10 1.57
N ASP A 140 12.54 0.23 1.87
CA ASP A 140 12.80 -1.16 2.21
C ASP A 140 11.55 -2.01 1.92
N ILE A 141 11.74 -3.31 1.72
CA ILE A 141 10.67 -4.25 1.47
C ILE A 141 9.92 -4.55 2.77
N ARG A 142 8.59 -4.46 2.68
CA ARG A 142 7.68 -4.67 3.81
C ARG A 142 6.59 -5.66 3.47
N VAL A 143 6.04 -6.34 4.47
CA VAL A 143 4.98 -7.33 4.24
C VAL A 143 3.61 -6.63 4.22
N PRO A 144 2.87 -6.64 3.09
CA PRO A 144 1.61 -5.89 2.97
C PRO A 144 0.53 -6.31 3.98
N TRP A 145 0.45 -7.60 4.32
CA TRP A 145 -0.51 -8.08 5.30
C TRP A 145 -0.22 -7.60 6.72
N VAL A 146 1.04 -7.32 7.05
CA VAL A 146 1.43 -6.78 8.35
C VAL A 146 0.96 -5.33 8.48
N SER A 147 1.07 -4.52 7.42
CA SER A 147 0.56 -3.15 7.44
C SER A 147 -0.97 -3.11 7.54
N ALA A 148 -1.67 -3.97 6.80
CA ALA A 148 -3.12 -4.13 6.87
C ALA A 148 -3.57 -4.53 8.29
N PHE A 149 -2.89 -5.52 8.89
CA PHE A 149 -3.18 -5.99 10.25
C PHE A 149 -3.03 -4.86 11.28
N TRP A 150 -1.94 -4.09 11.23
CA TRP A 150 -1.76 -2.99 12.17
C TRP A 150 -2.79 -1.88 11.98
N SER A 151 -3.21 -1.57 10.76
CA SER A 151 -4.33 -0.64 10.50
C SER A 151 -5.69 -1.18 10.96
N LEU A 152 -5.90 -2.50 10.99
CA LEU A 152 -7.09 -3.11 11.57
C LEU A 152 -7.11 -3.02 13.10
N VAL A 153 -5.95 -3.16 13.76
CA VAL A 153 -5.83 -3.01 15.21
C VAL A 153 -6.11 -1.57 15.63
N LEU A 154 -5.45 -0.62 14.97
CA LEU A 154 -5.66 0.81 15.19
C LEU A 154 -5.40 1.55 13.87
N PRO A 155 -6.42 2.17 13.26
CA PRO A 155 -6.28 2.92 12.02
C PRO A 155 -5.13 3.92 12.09
N GLY A 156 -4.18 3.78 11.16
CA GLY A 156 -2.98 4.61 11.06
C GLY A 156 -1.67 3.92 11.48
N LEU A 157 -1.70 2.86 12.31
CA LEU A 157 -0.47 2.12 12.66
C LEU A 157 0.20 1.46 11.45
N GLY A 158 -0.59 0.92 10.51
CA GLY A 158 -0.06 0.38 9.25
C GLY A 158 0.71 1.42 8.42
N HIS A 159 0.30 2.69 8.49
CA HIS A 159 0.97 3.79 7.79
C HIS A 159 2.30 4.17 8.46
N MET A 160 2.35 4.12 9.80
CA MET A 160 3.60 4.26 10.54
C MET A 160 4.56 3.12 10.23
N TYR A 161 4.02 1.90 10.12
CA TYR A 161 4.78 0.74 9.64
C TYR A 161 5.28 0.88 8.20
N VAL A 162 4.85 1.85 7.38
CA VAL A 162 5.46 2.15 6.07
C VAL A 162 6.09 3.55 6.01
N LEU A 163 6.37 4.16 7.16
CA LEU A 163 6.97 5.50 7.29
C LEU A 163 6.17 6.63 6.62
N ARG A 164 4.84 6.44 6.47
CA ARG A 164 3.89 7.48 6.04
C ARG A 164 3.28 8.18 7.26
N MET A 165 4.14 8.84 8.03
CA MET A 165 3.84 9.32 9.37
C MET A 165 2.71 10.36 9.41
N ALA A 166 2.67 11.29 8.46
CA ALA A 166 1.62 12.32 8.40
C ALA A 166 0.21 11.70 8.32
N THR A 167 0.02 10.73 7.42
CA THR A 167 -1.26 10.02 7.26
C THR A 167 -1.54 9.15 8.49
N GLY A 168 -0.52 8.47 9.02
CA GLY A 168 -0.65 7.64 10.23
C GLY A 168 -1.13 8.43 11.45
N TYR A 169 -0.47 9.55 11.78
CA TYR A 169 -0.87 10.39 12.91
C TYR A 169 -2.26 11.00 12.73
N PHE A 170 -2.59 11.43 11.52
CA PHE A 170 -3.90 11.95 11.22
C PHE A 170 -5.00 10.90 11.45
N LEU A 171 -4.84 9.69 10.91
CA LEU A 171 -5.82 8.62 11.08
C LEU A 171 -5.95 8.15 12.53
N ILE A 172 -4.85 8.09 13.28
CA ILE A 172 -4.89 7.76 14.72
C ILE A 172 -5.68 8.83 15.47
N GLY A 173 -5.35 10.11 15.28
CA GLY A 173 -6.05 11.21 15.93
C GLY A 173 -7.53 11.26 15.57
N PHE A 174 -7.84 11.06 14.28
CA PHE A 174 -9.22 11.02 13.80
C PHE A 174 -10.00 9.83 14.36
N TRP A 175 -9.39 8.64 14.42
CA TRP A 175 -10.00 7.47 15.02
C TRP A 175 -10.28 7.67 16.50
N PHE A 176 -9.34 8.23 17.28
CA PHE A 176 -9.55 8.52 18.70
C PHE A 176 -10.67 9.55 18.93
N LEU A 177 -10.76 10.57 18.07
CA LEU A 177 -11.85 11.53 18.10
C LEU A 177 -13.21 10.83 17.94
N CYS A 178 -13.36 10.02 16.89
CA CYS A 178 -14.59 9.26 16.66
C CYS A 178 -14.84 8.25 17.78
N ALA A 179 -13.81 7.57 18.30
CA ALA A 179 -13.93 6.56 19.35
C ALA A 179 -14.46 7.18 20.66
N TYR A 180 -13.96 8.37 21.01
CA TYR A 180 -14.41 9.10 22.19
C TYR A 180 -15.88 9.49 22.09
N TYR A 181 -16.27 10.17 21.01
CA TYR A 181 -17.65 10.66 20.88
C TYR A 181 -18.68 9.58 20.54
N SER A 182 -18.27 8.49 19.89
CA SER A 182 -19.13 7.31 19.67
C SER A 182 -19.33 6.45 20.93
N ARG A 183 -18.55 6.73 21.99
CA ARG A 183 -18.45 5.90 23.20
C ARG A 183 -18.09 4.45 22.90
N ILE A 184 -17.33 4.19 21.84
CA ILE A 184 -17.06 2.83 21.36
C ILE A 184 -16.45 1.92 22.43
N PHE A 185 -15.64 2.47 23.35
CA PHE A 185 -15.06 1.69 24.45
C PHE A 185 -16.11 1.23 25.47
N GLU A 186 -17.12 2.05 25.78
CA GLU A 186 -18.25 1.66 26.63
C GLU A 186 -19.11 0.61 25.91
N VAL A 187 -19.38 0.83 24.62
CA VAL A 187 -20.12 -0.12 23.78
C VAL A 187 -19.40 -1.47 23.75
N LEU A 188 -18.08 -1.49 23.55
CA LEU A 188 -17.26 -2.70 23.58
C LEU A 188 -17.30 -3.38 24.94
N HIS A 189 -17.18 -2.62 26.03
CA HIS A 189 -17.24 -3.14 27.38
C HIS A 189 -18.56 -3.90 27.63
N PHE A 190 -19.71 -3.29 27.35
CA PHE A 190 -21.01 -3.94 27.50
C PHE A 190 -21.20 -5.11 26.52
N THR A 191 -20.69 -4.99 25.29
CA THR A 191 -20.70 -6.08 24.30
C THR A 191 -19.93 -7.30 24.81
N PHE A 192 -18.77 -7.11 25.44
CA PHE A 192 -17.98 -8.21 26.03
C PHE A 192 -18.64 -8.84 27.27
N LEU A 193 -19.41 -8.06 28.02
CA LEU A 193 -20.23 -8.58 29.12
C LEU A 193 -21.50 -9.32 28.64
N GLY A 194 -21.83 -9.23 27.35
CA GLY A 194 -23.05 -9.78 26.77
C GLY A 194 -24.30 -8.93 27.01
N ASP A 195 -24.16 -7.72 27.56
CA ASP A 195 -25.25 -6.76 27.74
C ASP A 195 -25.41 -5.88 26.50
N PHE A 196 -25.99 -6.48 25.44
CA PHE A 196 -26.17 -5.79 24.18
C PHE A 196 -27.20 -4.66 24.24
N ALA A 197 -28.17 -4.73 25.16
CA ALA A 197 -29.16 -3.67 25.34
C ALA A 197 -28.48 -2.39 25.82
N GLN A 198 -27.62 -2.50 26.83
CA GLN A 198 -26.84 -1.37 27.32
C GLN A 198 -25.82 -0.90 26.28
N ALA A 199 -25.19 -1.83 25.54
CA ALA A 199 -24.26 -1.49 24.46
C ALA A 199 -24.91 -0.62 23.37
N ILE A 200 -26.13 -0.95 22.96
CA ILE A 200 -26.91 -0.17 21.99
C ILE A 200 -27.33 1.18 22.59
N ALA A 201 -27.74 1.21 23.86
CA ALA A 201 -28.24 2.42 24.51
C ALA A 201 -27.17 3.51 24.69
N VAL A 202 -25.91 3.12 24.92
CA VAL A 202 -24.80 4.09 25.09
C VAL A 202 -24.12 4.48 23.78
N ALA A 203 -24.32 3.69 22.70
CA ALA A 203 -23.70 3.95 21.41
C ALA A 203 -24.27 5.21 20.76
N ASP A 204 -23.40 6.14 20.37
CA ASP A 204 -23.82 7.28 19.55
C ASP A 204 -23.76 6.92 18.05
N PRO A 205 -24.91 6.80 17.36
CA PRO A 205 -24.96 6.41 15.95
C PRO A 205 -24.34 7.43 14.99
N GLN A 206 -24.35 8.72 15.36
CA GLN A 206 -23.84 9.79 14.53
C GLN A 206 -22.31 9.69 14.39
N TRP A 207 -21.61 9.41 15.48
CA TRP A 207 -20.16 9.22 15.47
C TRP A 207 -19.72 7.82 15.09
N LEU A 208 -20.47 6.79 15.49
CA LEU A 208 -20.11 5.40 15.21
C LEU A 208 -20.12 5.10 13.71
N LEU A 209 -20.99 5.76 12.93
CA LEU A 209 -21.09 5.54 11.48
C LEU A 209 -19.89 6.08 10.68
N PHE A 210 -18.99 6.87 11.29
CA PHE A 210 -17.72 7.21 10.65
C PHE A 210 -16.71 6.05 10.67
N MET A 211 -16.84 5.11 11.62
CA MET A 211 -15.86 4.04 11.83
C MET A 211 -15.64 3.13 10.62
N PRO A 212 -16.68 2.65 9.90
CA PRO A 212 -16.50 1.77 8.76
C PRO A 212 -15.55 2.35 7.70
N SER A 213 -15.74 3.62 7.32
CA SER A 213 -14.88 4.28 6.33
C SER A 213 -13.45 4.46 6.86
N ILE A 214 -13.27 4.83 8.13
CA ILE A 214 -11.93 4.97 8.74
C ILE A 214 -11.17 3.64 8.70
N TYR A 215 -11.80 2.55 9.16
CA TYR A 215 -11.19 1.22 9.13
C TYR A 215 -10.93 0.74 7.71
N GLY A 216 -11.95 0.81 6.84
CA GLY A 216 -11.85 0.39 5.44
C GLY A 216 -10.70 1.10 4.73
N TYR A 217 -10.64 2.42 4.82
CA TYR A 217 -9.59 3.22 4.20
C TYR A 217 -8.22 2.91 4.79
N ALA A 218 -8.10 2.86 6.12
CA ALA A 218 -6.81 2.66 6.77
C ALA A 218 -6.18 1.30 6.45
N ILE A 219 -7.01 0.25 6.39
CA ILE A 219 -6.58 -1.11 6.02
C ILE A 219 -6.18 -1.15 4.54
N TYR A 220 -7.06 -0.63 3.67
CA TYR A 220 -6.83 -0.58 2.23
C TYR A 220 -5.55 0.18 1.87
N GLU A 221 -5.44 1.42 2.35
CA GLU A 221 -4.37 2.32 1.99
C GLU A 221 -3.03 1.79 2.49
N ALA A 222 -2.95 1.33 3.74
CA ALA A 222 -1.71 0.77 4.28
C ALA A 222 -1.22 -0.44 3.46
N TYR A 223 -2.13 -1.36 3.11
CA TYR A 223 -1.80 -2.50 2.25
C TYR A 223 -1.31 -2.06 0.88
N SER A 224 -2.11 -1.25 0.18
CA SER A 224 -1.82 -0.77 -1.18
C SER A 224 -0.49 0.00 -1.22
N SER A 225 -0.28 0.89 -0.25
CA SER A 225 0.96 1.64 -0.07
C SER A 225 2.17 0.73 0.08
N THR A 226 2.05 -0.35 0.86
CA THR A 226 3.14 -1.30 1.07
C THR A 226 3.50 -2.03 -0.21
N VAL A 227 2.49 -2.50 -0.96
CA VAL A 227 2.72 -3.19 -2.23
C VAL A 227 3.45 -2.28 -3.22
N GLU A 228 3.02 -1.02 -3.32
CA GLU A 228 3.58 -0.07 -4.27
C GLU A 228 4.99 0.41 -3.86
N LEU A 229 5.26 0.55 -2.56
CA LEU A 229 6.61 0.85 -2.07
C LEU A 229 7.59 -0.30 -2.37
N ASN A 230 7.15 -1.55 -2.22
CA ASN A 230 7.97 -2.72 -2.59
C ASN A 230 8.32 -2.69 -4.08
N LYS A 231 7.34 -2.40 -4.96
CA LYS A 231 7.60 -2.26 -6.41
C LYS A 231 8.63 -1.16 -6.71
N ILE A 232 8.56 -0.03 -6.01
CA ILE A 232 9.53 1.06 -6.17
C ILE A 232 10.92 0.64 -5.69
N PHE A 233 11.01 -0.09 -4.57
CA PHE A 233 12.27 -0.69 -4.10
C PHE A 233 12.88 -1.62 -5.15
N ASP A 234 12.08 -2.52 -5.74
CA ASP A 234 12.54 -3.46 -6.77
C ASP A 234 13.08 -2.75 -8.00
N ILE A 235 12.41 -1.68 -8.43
CA ILE A 235 12.84 -0.85 -9.57
C ILE A 235 14.15 -0.13 -9.24
N GLU A 236 14.25 0.43 -8.04
CA GLU A 236 15.44 1.15 -7.60
C GLU A 236 16.65 0.23 -7.51
N LEU A 237 16.53 -0.90 -6.81
CA LEU A 237 17.60 -1.88 -6.65
C LEU A 237 18.07 -2.41 -8.00
N ARG A 238 17.12 -2.70 -8.91
CA ARG A 238 17.43 -3.12 -10.28
C ARG A 238 18.25 -2.06 -11.01
N GLU A 239 17.81 -0.80 -11.02
CA GLU A 239 18.51 0.29 -11.71
C GLU A 239 19.90 0.55 -11.10
N PHE A 240 20.01 0.47 -9.76
CA PHE A 240 21.28 0.58 -9.04
C PHE A 240 22.26 -0.52 -9.48
N LEU A 241 21.83 -1.78 -9.45
CA LEU A 241 22.66 -2.93 -9.82
C LEU A 241 23.05 -2.91 -11.30
N GLN A 242 22.11 -2.57 -12.20
CA GLN A 242 22.41 -2.42 -13.63
C GLN A 242 23.47 -1.34 -13.87
N LYS A 243 23.33 -0.18 -13.24
CA LYS A 243 24.28 0.92 -13.41
C LYS A 243 25.65 0.60 -12.83
N ARG A 244 25.71 -0.13 -11.71
CA ARG A 244 26.94 -0.29 -10.93
C ARG A 244 27.69 -1.60 -11.20
N TYR A 245 26.99 -2.69 -11.52
CA TYR A 245 27.52 -4.06 -11.58
C TYR A 245 27.22 -4.81 -12.89
N GLN A 246 26.74 -4.14 -13.94
CA GLN A 246 26.61 -4.75 -15.29
C GLN A 246 27.61 -4.23 -16.32
N ALA A 247 28.46 -3.26 -15.98
CA ALA A 247 29.48 -2.76 -16.91
C ALA A 247 30.45 -3.87 -17.37
N PHE A 248 30.66 -4.90 -16.54
CA PHE A 248 31.49 -6.07 -16.83
C PHE A 248 30.82 -7.10 -17.77
N ALA A 249 29.53 -6.95 -18.10
CA ALA A 249 28.80 -7.92 -18.93
C ALA A 249 29.40 -8.10 -20.33
N LEU A 250 30.10 -7.08 -20.86
CA LEU A 250 30.78 -7.16 -22.17
C LEU A 250 32.12 -7.91 -22.14
N ASP A 251 32.74 -8.04 -20.96
CA ASP A 251 34.07 -8.66 -20.80
C ASP A 251 34.01 -10.04 -20.14
N LEU A 252 32.81 -10.62 -19.97
CA LEU A 252 32.60 -11.96 -19.41
C LEU A 252 33.61 -12.94 -20.04
N PRO A 253 34.67 -13.33 -19.30
CA PRO A 253 35.67 -14.19 -19.84
C PRO A 253 35.07 -15.57 -19.84
N PHE A 254 34.78 -16.12 -21.03
CA PHE A 254 34.86 -17.55 -21.15
C PHE A 254 36.32 -17.90 -20.86
N LEU A 255 36.59 -18.24 -19.59
CA LEU A 255 37.76 -18.94 -19.08
C LEU A 255 39.01 -18.72 -19.94
N LYS A 256 39.66 -17.56 -19.80
CA LYS A 256 41.01 -17.41 -20.38
C LYS A 256 41.95 -18.27 -19.54
N THR A 257 42.18 -19.47 -20.04
CA THR A 257 43.28 -20.40 -19.76
C THR A 257 44.60 -19.66 -19.52
N GLU A 258 45.26 -19.87 -18.37
CA GLU A 258 46.30 -20.92 -18.22
C GLU A 258 47.12 -20.82 -16.89
N GLU A 259 46.97 -19.78 -16.06
CA GLU A 259 47.85 -19.64 -14.87
C GLU A 259 47.15 -19.46 -13.50
N ALA A 260 45.84 -19.21 -13.44
CA ALA A 260 45.08 -19.18 -12.19
C ALA A 260 43.76 -19.94 -12.34
N ALA A 261 43.51 -20.92 -11.46
CA ALA A 261 42.25 -21.65 -11.42
C ALA A 261 41.12 -20.72 -10.93
N GLU A 262 40.53 -19.96 -11.85
CA GLU A 262 39.35 -19.14 -11.57
C GLU A 262 38.11 -20.01 -11.36
N VAL A 263 37.29 -19.62 -10.39
CA VAL A 263 36.04 -20.25 -10.03
C VAL A 263 34.93 -19.22 -10.16
N LEU A 264 33.90 -19.56 -10.92
CA LEU A 264 32.72 -18.74 -11.08
C LEU A 264 31.64 -19.25 -10.12
N ILE A 265 31.15 -18.37 -9.26
CA ILE A 265 30.08 -18.69 -8.31
C ILE A 265 28.85 -17.89 -8.70
N ALA A 266 27.74 -18.58 -8.95
CA ALA A 266 26.45 -17.97 -9.21
C ALA A 266 25.56 -18.15 -7.98
N ALA A 267 24.89 -17.08 -7.55
CA ALA A 267 23.93 -17.11 -6.47
C ALA A 267 22.62 -16.42 -6.87
N THR A 268 21.51 -16.98 -6.42
CA THR A 268 20.17 -16.44 -6.64
C THR A 268 19.69 -15.74 -5.38
N PHE A 269 19.14 -14.53 -5.54
CA PHE A 269 18.59 -13.72 -4.46
C PHE A 269 17.17 -13.27 -4.79
N ASP A 270 16.36 -13.09 -3.74
CA ASP A 270 15.18 -12.23 -3.78
C ASP A 270 15.67 -10.77 -3.75
N HIS A 271 14.95 -9.82 -4.34
CA HIS A 271 15.28 -8.41 -4.14
C HIS A 271 15.22 -8.08 -2.64
N SER A 272 16.30 -7.54 -2.09
CA SER A 272 16.41 -7.15 -0.69
C SER A 272 17.71 -6.39 -0.44
N GLN A 273 17.80 -5.66 0.66
CA GLN A 273 19.04 -5.00 1.09
C GLN A 273 20.18 -6.01 1.38
N PHE A 274 19.86 -7.29 1.62
CA PHE A 274 20.88 -8.33 1.82
C PHE A 274 21.77 -8.55 0.59
N VAL A 275 21.27 -8.24 -0.60
CA VAL A 275 22.07 -8.27 -1.83
C VAL A 275 23.19 -7.24 -1.74
N GLU A 276 22.86 -6.01 -1.36
CA GLU A 276 23.84 -4.94 -1.23
C GLU A 276 24.85 -5.26 -0.13
N LEU A 277 24.39 -5.78 1.02
CA LEU A 277 25.26 -6.25 2.10
C LEU A 277 26.22 -7.35 1.64
N ALA A 278 25.73 -8.32 0.85
CA ALA A 278 26.57 -9.39 0.29
C ALA A 278 27.65 -8.82 -0.63
N ILE A 279 27.28 -7.87 -1.50
CA ILE A 279 28.22 -7.25 -2.44
C ILE A 279 29.26 -6.41 -1.68
N THR A 280 28.86 -5.60 -0.70
CA THR A 280 29.82 -4.79 0.08
C THR A 280 30.75 -5.67 0.91
N GLU A 281 30.24 -6.77 1.49
CA GLU A 281 31.08 -7.72 2.23
C GLU A 281 32.08 -8.45 1.30
N LEU A 282 31.71 -8.75 0.05
CA LEU A 282 32.63 -9.30 -0.94
C LEU A 282 33.72 -8.28 -1.33
N GLU A 283 33.34 -7.01 -1.57
CA GLU A 283 34.27 -5.92 -1.86
C GLU A 283 35.26 -5.71 -0.70
N GLU A 284 34.78 -5.68 0.55
CA GLU A 284 35.62 -5.55 1.75
C GLU A 284 36.60 -6.72 1.92
N LYS A 285 36.21 -7.92 1.48
CA LYS A 285 37.05 -9.13 1.52
C LYS A 285 38.01 -9.25 0.33
N GLY A 286 38.12 -8.21 -0.48
CA GLY A 286 39.11 -8.10 -1.56
C GLY A 286 38.65 -8.67 -2.90
N ILE A 287 37.37 -8.94 -3.08
CA ILE A 287 36.81 -9.24 -4.41
C ILE A 287 36.62 -7.91 -5.14
N ALA A 288 37.35 -7.72 -6.23
CA ALA A 288 37.26 -6.52 -7.02
C ALA A 288 35.88 -6.39 -7.68
N LYS A 289 35.39 -5.15 -7.79
CA LYS A 289 34.06 -4.83 -8.29
C LYS A 289 33.81 -5.33 -9.72
N ASP A 290 34.82 -5.32 -10.57
CA ASP A 290 34.79 -5.85 -11.93
C ASP A 290 34.63 -7.38 -11.96
N LYS A 291 34.89 -8.09 -10.87
CA LYS A 291 34.63 -9.53 -10.76
C LYS A 291 33.21 -9.86 -10.29
N ILE A 292 32.35 -8.87 -10.08
CA ILE A 292 30.98 -9.03 -9.60
C ILE A 292 30.01 -8.56 -10.70
N LEU A 293 29.17 -9.48 -11.16
CA LEU A 293 28.12 -9.23 -12.14
C LEU A 293 26.75 -9.46 -11.49
N ALA A 294 25.93 -8.41 -11.42
CA ALA A 294 24.56 -8.51 -10.94
C ALA A 294 23.58 -8.49 -12.11
N ILE A 295 22.72 -9.51 -12.21
CA ILE A 295 21.73 -9.68 -13.28
C ILE A 295 20.33 -9.68 -12.64
N PRO A 296 19.69 -8.51 -12.49
CA PRO A 296 18.30 -8.46 -12.09
C PRO A 296 17.46 -9.11 -13.18
N LEU A 297 16.66 -10.11 -12.81
CA LEU A 297 15.78 -10.80 -13.71
C LEU A 297 14.54 -9.95 -13.91
N VAL A 298 14.23 -9.63 -15.17
CA VAL A 298 13.00 -8.92 -15.51
C VAL A 298 11.89 -9.96 -15.58
N GLN A 299 11.04 -10.01 -14.56
CA GLN A 299 9.75 -10.65 -14.71
C GLN A 299 8.94 -9.84 -15.74
N GLU A 300 8.31 -10.51 -16.70
CA GLU A 300 7.43 -9.86 -17.68
C GLU A 300 6.25 -9.19 -16.95
N HIS A 301 6.42 -7.92 -16.59
CA HIS A 301 5.29 -7.04 -16.36
C HIS A 301 4.81 -6.60 -17.74
N LYS A 302 3.62 -7.09 -18.15
CA LYS A 302 2.96 -6.69 -19.40
C LYS A 302 3.06 -5.17 -19.56
N ASP A 303 3.48 -4.77 -20.76
CA ASP A 303 3.79 -3.38 -21.12
C ASP A 303 2.80 -2.36 -20.56
N PHE A 304 3.35 -1.20 -20.14
CA PHE A 304 2.67 -0.04 -19.56
C PHE A 304 1.69 0.66 -20.53
N ALA A 305 0.70 -0.07 -21.06
CA ALA A 305 -0.46 0.56 -21.67
C ALA A 305 -1.31 1.16 -20.54
N ILE A 306 -1.48 2.49 -20.59
CA ILE A 306 -2.23 3.29 -19.60
C ILE A 306 -3.62 2.70 -19.29
N LEU A 307 -4.22 2.02 -20.27
CA LEU A 307 -5.52 1.37 -20.16
C LEU A 307 -5.47 -0.06 -19.59
N ASP A 308 -4.39 -0.83 -19.80
CA ASP A 308 -4.29 -2.22 -19.34
C ASP A 308 -3.87 -2.32 -17.86
N THR A 309 -2.98 -1.42 -17.39
CA THR A 309 -2.65 -1.32 -15.95
C THR A 309 -3.81 -0.86 -15.06
N ILE A 310 -4.83 -0.22 -15.65
CA ILE A 310 -6.08 0.08 -14.93
C ILE A 310 -6.87 -1.22 -14.72
N HIS A 311 -6.59 -2.30 -15.47
CA HIS A 311 -7.54 -3.39 -15.63
C HIS A 311 -7.16 -4.79 -15.15
N ARG A 312 -5.95 -5.14 -14.66
CA ARG A 312 -5.74 -6.33 -13.76
C ARG A 312 -4.29 -6.78 -13.50
N ALA A 313 -4.19 -7.58 -12.42
CA ALA A 313 -3.24 -8.67 -12.12
C ALA A 313 -2.05 -8.39 -11.18
N ASP A 314 -2.04 -7.25 -10.51
CA ASP A 314 -1.29 -7.10 -9.26
C ASP A 314 -2.27 -7.34 -8.11
N GLY A 315 -1.91 -8.10 -7.07
CA GLY A 315 -2.82 -8.47 -5.96
C GLY A 315 -3.54 -7.31 -5.25
N VAL A 316 -3.19 -6.06 -5.59
CA VAL A 316 -3.91 -4.82 -5.28
C VAL A 316 -5.34 -4.83 -5.83
N SER A 317 -5.58 -5.22 -7.09
CA SER A 317 -6.92 -5.19 -7.70
C SER A 317 -7.94 -6.12 -7.02
N ILE A 318 -7.47 -7.26 -6.50
CA ILE A 318 -8.30 -8.19 -5.72
C ILE A 318 -8.66 -7.54 -4.38
N PHE A 319 -7.68 -6.89 -3.75
CA PHE A 319 -7.85 -6.19 -2.49
C PHE A 319 -8.78 -4.98 -2.61
N ASP A 320 -8.75 -4.24 -3.74
CA ASP A 320 -9.68 -3.15 -4.03
C ASP A 320 -11.13 -3.60 -3.84
N THR A 321 -11.50 -4.69 -4.51
CA THR A 321 -12.88 -5.22 -4.47
C THR A 321 -13.22 -5.71 -3.05
N ALA A 322 -12.32 -6.45 -2.40
CA ALA A 322 -12.54 -6.92 -1.03
C ALA A 322 -12.71 -5.76 -0.02
N SER A 323 -11.98 -4.67 -0.17
CA SER A 323 -12.09 -3.49 0.69
C SER A 323 -13.37 -2.70 0.44
N VAL A 324 -13.82 -2.56 -0.81
CA VAL A 324 -15.10 -1.92 -1.16
C VAL A 324 -16.28 -2.66 -0.52
N PHE A 325 -16.37 -3.97 -0.76
CA PHE A 325 -17.47 -4.79 -0.23
C PHE A 325 -17.37 -4.95 1.29
N GLY A 326 -16.16 -5.08 1.85
CA GLY A 326 -15.94 -5.14 3.29
C GLY A 326 -16.40 -3.86 4.00
N THR A 327 -16.00 -2.70 3.48
CA THR A 327 -16.41 -1.39 4.04
C THR A 327 -17.92 -1.21 3.97
N THR A 328 -18.52 -1.53 2.80
CA THR A 328 -19.98 -1.47 2.62
C THR A 328 -20.71 -2.41 3.59
N GLY A 329 -20.24 -3.65 3.69
CA GLY A 329 -20.79 -4.66 4.60
C GLY A 329 -20.68 -4.23 6.06
N MET A 330 -19.54 -3.65 6.45
CA MET A 330 -19.34 -3.09 7.79
C MET A 330 -20.31 -1.94 8.08
N THR A 331 -20.49 -1.01 7.14
CA THR A 331 -21.45 0.10 7.27
C THR A 331 -22.87 -0.42 7.48
N LEU A 332 -23.33 -1.35 6.64
CA LEU A 332 -24.65 -1.95 6.79
C LEU A 332 -24.78 -2.73 8.09
N GLY A 333 -23.73 -3.46 8.49
CA GLY A 333 -23.68 -4.19 9.76
C GLY A 333 -23.79 -3.28 10.97
N VAL A 334 -23.12 -2.12 10.98
CA VAL A 334 -23.25 -1.11 12.04
C VAL A 334 -24.67 -0.54 12.06
N ILE A 335 -25.23 -0.17 10.90
CA ILE A 335 -26.58 0.40 10.80
C ILE A 335 -27.63 -0.59 11.33
N TYR A 336 -27.65 -1.82 10.82
CA TYR A 336 -28.64 -2.83 11.22
C TYR A 336 -28.37 -3.39 12.62
N GLY A 337 -27.14 -3.32 13.11
CA GLY A 337 -26.79 -3.71 14.47
C GLY A 337 -27.39 -2.81 15.55
N PHE A 338 -27.90 -1.62 15.23
CA PHE A 338 -28.74 -0.82 16.14
C PHE A 338 -30.16 -1.40 16.33
N ILE A 339 -30.58 -2.33 15.46
CA ILE A 339 -31.85 -3.08 15.59
C ILE A 339 -31.58 -4.50 16.10
N TRP A 340 -30.53 -5.13 15.59
CA TRP A 340 -30.26 -6.54 15.88
C TRP A 340 -29.64 -6.76 17.25
N SER A 341 -29.87 -7.94 17.81
CA SER A 341 -29.63 -8.28 19.21
C SER A 341 -28.16 -8.29 19.65
N TRP A 342 -27.20 -8.40 18.73
CA TRP A 342 -25.76 -8.44 19.06
C TRP A 342 -25.08 -7.07 18.99
N GLY A 343 -25.84 -6.01 18.70
CA GLY A 343 -25.35 -4.64 18.68
C GLY A 343 -24.57 -4.27 17.42
N PRO A 344 -24.25 -2.97 17.26
CA PRO A 344 -23.63 -2.41 16.07
C PRO A 344 -22.19 -2.89 15.84
N ILE A 345 -21.45 -3.24 16.90
CA ILE A 345 -20.05 -3.64 16.79
C ILE A 345 -19.90 -5.04 16.19
N ILE A 346 -20.59 -6.03 16.75
CA ILE A 346 -20.49 -7.43 16.29
C ILE A 346 -20.98 -7.54 14.85
N TRP A 347 -22.16 -6.96 14.55
CA TRP A 347 -22.70 -6.98 13.20
C TRP A 347 -21.85 -6.18 12.20
N GLY A 348 -21.23 -5.08 12.64
CA GLY A 348 -20.22 -4.36 11.84
C GLY A 348 -19.04 -5.26 11.47
N LEU A 349 -18.47 -5.99 12.43
CA LEU A 349 -17.34 -6.91 12.18
C LEU A 349 -17.73 -8.09 11.30
N ILE A 350 -18.91 -8.68 11.51
CA ILE A 350 -19.45 -9.74 10.64
C ILE A 350 -19.63 -9.19 9.21
N GLY A 351 -20.18 -7.99 9.09
CA GLY A 351 -20.36 -7.30 7.81
C GLY A 351 -19.04 -7.05 7.08
N LEU A 352 -17.98 -6.65 7.81
CA LEU A 352 -16.64 -6.49 7.26
C LEU A 352 -16.11 -7.81 6.68
N ILE A 353 -16.15 -8.89 7.47
CA ILE A 353 -15.62 -10.20 7.06
C ILE A 353 -16.42 -10.78 5.90
N ALA A 354 -17.76 -10.79 6.00
CA ALA A 354 -18.64 -11.32 4.98
C ALA A 354 -18.56 -10.51 3.68
N GLY A 355 -18.51 -9.18 3.79
CA GLY A 355 -18.34 -8.28 2.65
C GLY A 355 -17.00 -8.51 1.95
N SER A 356 -15.89 -8.55 2.69
CA SER A 356 -14.58 -8.80 2.11
C SER A 356 -14.50 -10.19 1.46
N ALA A 357 -15.04 -11.23 2.10
CA ALA A 357 -15.11 -12.57 1.52
C ALA A 357 -15.91 -12.60 0.22
N MET A 358 -17.05 -11.89 0.17
CA MET A 358 -17.85 -11.75 -1.05
C MET A 358 -17.09 -11.03 -2.16
N GLY A 359 -16.37 -9.95 -1.83
CA GLY A 359 -15.51 -9.23 -2.77
C GLY A 359 -14.41 -10.13 -3.36
N PHE A 360 -13.74 -10.93 -2.52
CA PHE A 360 -12.76 -11.93 -2.95
C PHE A 360 -13.37 -12.99 -3.88
N ILE A 361 -14.54 -13.52 -3.53
CA ILE A 361 -15.24 -14.53 -4.35
C ILE A 361 -15.63 -13.94 -5.70
N LEU A 362 -16.18 -12.71 -5.73
CA LEU A 362 -16.58 -12.04 -6.96
C LEU A 362 -15.38 -11.84 -7.89
N ASP A 363 -14.28 -11.30 -7.37
CA ASP A 363 -13.09 -11.09 -8.21
C ASP A 363 -12.47 -12.42 -8.65
N TYR A 364 -12.43 -13.44 -7.80
CA TYR A 364 -11.99 -14.78 -8.18
C TYR A 364 -12.84 -15.35 -9.33
N LEU A 365 -14.17 -15.23 -9.28
CA LEU A 365 -15.06 -15.71 -10.34
C LEU A 365 -14.88 -14.93 -11.66
N LEU A 366 -14.68 -13.61 -11.57
CA LEU A 366 -14.46 -12.76 -12.74
C LEU A 366 -13.06 -12.95 -13.35
N THR A 367 -12.06 -13.32 -12.56
CA THR A 367 -10.67 -13.52 -12.99
C THR A 367 -10.41 -14.94 -13.50
N LYS A 368 -11.06 -15.95 -12.92
CA LYS A 368 -11.00 -17.36 -13.38
C LYS A 368 -11.52 -17.56 -14.81
N ARG A 369 -12.34 -16.63 -15.33
CA ARG A 369 -12.75 -16.62 -16.74
C ARG A 369 -11.64 -16.21 -17.73
N ILE A 370 -10.53 -15.65 -17.25
CA ILE A 370 -9.51 -14.98 -18.10
C ILE A 370 -8.10 -15.57 -17.93
N ILE A 371 -7.77 -16.24 -16.82
CA ILE A 371 -6.40 -16.72 -16.54
C ILE A 371 -6.34 -18.25 -16.53
N SER A 372 -5.58 -18.82 -17.48
CA SER A 372 -5.16 -20.23 -17.46
C SER A 372 -4.23 -20.48 -16.29
N THR A 373 -4.35 -21.66 -15.70
CA THR A 373 -3.69 -22.07 -14.46
C THR A 373 -2.18 -22.22 -14.66
N GLU A 374 -1.40 -21.17 -14.36
CA GLU A 374 0.03 -21.33 -14.08
C GLU A 374 0.29 -21.09 -12.59
N ARG A 375 0.83 -22.12 -11.94
CA ARG A 375 1.35 -22.02 -10.58
C ARG A 375 2.56 -21.09 -10.64
N LYS A 376 2.47 -19.89 -10.06
CA LYS A 376 3.66 -19.05 -9.80
C LYS A 376 4.63 -19.85 -8.93
N ALA A 377 5.73 -20.30 -9.53
CA ALA A 377 6.89 -20.77 -8.79
C ALA A 377 7.51 -19.58 -8.04
N LYS A 378 8.22 -19.84 -6.94
CA LYS A 378 9.06 -18.81 -6.31
C LYS A 378 10.24 -18.55 -7.25
N GLU A 379 10.11 -17.56 -8.10
CA GLU A 379 11.13 -17.21 -9.10
C GLU A 379 12.19 -16.32 -8.45
N SER A 380 13.46 -16.68 -8.61
CA SER A 380 14.58 -15.81 -8.23
C SER A 380 14.44 -14.48 -9.00
N GLU A 381 14.63 -13.35 -8.30
CA GLU A 381 14.49 -12.02 -8.91
C GLU A 381 15.84 -11.43 -9.30
N LEU A 382 16.94 -11.96 -8.74
CA LEU A 382 18.29 -11.51 -9.02
C LEU A 382 19.26 -12.69 -9.09
N VAL A 383 20.15 -12.68 -10.09
CA VAL A 383 21.32 -13.57 -10.14
C VAL A 383 22.59 -12.75 -9.95
N LEU A 384 23.39 -13.11 -8.95
CA LEU A 384 24.71 -12.56 -8.72
C LEU A 384 25.76 -13.57 -9.18
N ILE A 385 26.66 -13.16 -10.07
CA ILE A 385 27.77 -13.97 -10.55
C ILE A 385 29.06 -13.32 -10.05
N VAL A 386 29.89 -14.12 -9.39
CA VAL A 386 31.16 -13.68 -8.81
C VAL A 386 32.28 -14.53 -9.38
N SER A 387 33.25 -13.89 -10.02
CA SER A 387 34.52 -14.53 -10.38
C SER A 387 35.51 -14.40 -9.22
N CYS A 388 36.12 -15.50 -8.81
CA CYS A 388 37.09 -15.50 -7.72
C CYS A 388 38.17 -16.57 -7.92
N GLU A 389 39.27 -16.45 -7.19
CA GLU A 389 40.30 -17.48 -7.22
C GLU A 389 39.88 -18.72 -6.40
N LYS A 390 40.41 -19.89 -6.75
CA LYS A 390 40.07 -21.15 -6.07
C LYS A 390 40.20 -21.11 -4.54
N TYR A 391 41.18 -20.39 -4.00
CA TYR A 391 41.33 -20.26 -2.54
C TYR A 391 40.25 -19.37 -1.89
N GLN A 392 39.67 -18.44 -2.65
CA GLN A 392 38.61 -17.52 -2.20
C GLN A 392 37.22 -18.14 -2.32
N SER A 393 37.05 -19.21 -3.10
CA SER A 393 35.74 -19.83 -3.38
C SER A 393 34.94 -20.16 -2.11
N ALA A 394 35.57 -20.76 -1.08
CA ALA A 394 34.90 -21.08 0.18
C ALA A 394 34.45 -19.82 0.96
N LEU A 395 35.21 -18.73 0.86
CA LEU A 395 34.88 -17.44 1.47
C LEU A 395 33.67 -16.82 0.76
N VAL A 396 33.67 -16.81 -0.57
CA VAL A 396 32.59 -16.26 -1.39
C VAL A 396 31.29 -17.02 -1.17
N GLU A 397 31.31 -18.36 -1.20
CA GLU A 397 30.13 -19.18 -0.90
C GLU A 397 29.57 -18.87 0.50
N LYS A 398 30.46 -18.73 1.50
CA LYS A 398 30.05 -18.39 2.86
C LYS A 398 29.38 -17.03 2.94
N VAL A 399 29.94 -16.00 2.29
CA VAL A 399 29.36 -14.64 2.28
C VAL A 399 27.97 -14.66 1.63
N LEU A 400 27.83 -15.28 0.46
CA LEU A 400 26.57 -15.34 -0.27
C LEU A 400 25.49 -16.06 0.54
N ARG A 401 25.82 -17.20 1.17
CA ARG A 401 24.88 -17.95 2.02
C ARG A 401 24.53 -17.21 3.31
N SER A 402 25.49 -16.51 3.92
CA SER A 402 25.26 -15.76 5.16
C SER A 402 24.36 -14.56 4.93
N ASN A 403 24.35 -14.00 3.72
CA ASN A 403 23.48 -12.91 3.28
C ASN A 403 22.24 -13.41 2.53
N THR A 404 21.69 -14.57 2.90
CA THR A 404 20.37 -15.07 2.45
C THR A 404 20.23 -15.49 0.98
N ALA A 405 21.32 -15.81 0.28
CA ALA A 405 21.22 -16.42 -1.06
C ALA A 405 20.35 -17.70 -1.03
N PHE A 406 19.34 -17.75 -1.90
CA PHE A 406 18.41 -18.88 -2.02
C PHE A 406 19.09 -20.14 -2.57
N GLY A 407 20.02 -19.95 -3.49
CA GLY A 407 20.78 -20.99 -4.15
C GLY A 407 22.17 -20.47 -4.47
N VAL A 408 23.18 -21.34 -4.35
CA VAL A 408 24.57 -21.03 -4.70
C VAL A 408 25.12 -22.21 -5.48
N GLY A 409 25.58 -21.96 -6.69
CA GLY A 409 26.23 -22.91 -7.57
C GLY A 409 27.64 -22.46 -7.93
N LYS A 410 28.53 -23.41 -8.18
CA LYS A 410 29.90 -23.15 -8.58
C LYS A 410 30.21 -23.82 -9.90
N VAL A 411 31.00 -23.15 -10.73
CA VAL A 411 31.56 -23.67 -11.96
C VAL A 411 33.09 -23.51 -11.85
N THR A 412 33.79 -24.63 -11.92
CA THR A 412 35.25 -24.70 -11.95
C THR A 412 35.70 -25.00 -13.37
N ALA A 413 36.68 -24.26 -13.87
CA ALA A 413 37.38 -24.57 -15.13
C ALA A 413 38.17 -25.88 -15.05
#